data_AF-A0A369XZW9-F1
#
_entry.id   AF-A0A369XZW9-F1
#
_cell.length_a   1.000
_cell.length_b   1.000
_cell.length_c   1.000
_cell.angle_alpha   90.00
_cell.angle_beta   90.00
_cell.angle_gamma   90.00
#
_symmetry.space_group_name_H-M   'P 1'
#
loop_
_entity.id
_entity.type
_entity.pdbx_description
1 polymer ?
#
loop_
_entity_poly.entity_id
_entity_poly.type
_entity_poly.pdbx_seq_one_letter_code
_entity_poly.pdbx_strand_id
1 'polypeptide(L)'
;MDVFGELQEAVKKEIYVSEFDFGSREIEKEDIEFIKNSEQKLRKRFMGISESLYDICIILNQVSLKFKKSGDFMDWYEANGLTKDNISEFNKRFILFQEFSDKKDFISSLSTQSVKFLTHKDVTADAREKIIDGGIKKAETIKELLAPVRDRIAIEFKERTKSYVNYKKLEKMKTRITKVEDGNELNSLKADIDALAICLKDMKQAVKKKEKEWEHKNNLTFDDVKFNKLYNDVMNELEVYKSKGEGAMVDTDIDLKNDWWRSRVYDLFHDMEIFDRSDWFKFEERFLN
;
A
#
# COMPACT_ATOMS: atom_id res chain seq x y z
N MET A 1 -4.77 33.70 -10.52
CA MET A 1 -3.56 33.20 -9.84
C MET A 1 -3.32 34.17 -8.70
N ASP A 2 -3.63 33.76 -7.48
CA ASP A 2 -3.54 34.60 -6.29
C ASP A 2 -2.12 34.55 -5.74
N VAL A 3 -1.30 35.49 -6.22
CA VAL A 3 0.11 35.61 -5.87
C VAL A 3 0.31 35.83 -4.36
N PHE A 4 -0.68 36.41 -3.67
CA PHE A 4 -0.60 36.66 -2.22
C PHE A 4 -0.87 35.40 -1.39
N GLY A 5 -1.79 34.54 -1.83
CA GLY A 5 -2.02 33.23 -1.21
C GLY A 5 -0.79 32.32 -1.32
N GLU A 6 -0.13 32.32 -2.48
CA GLU A 6 1.12 31.57 -2.69
C GLU A 6 2.29 32.12 -1.85
N LEU A 7 2.38 33.45 -1.68
CA LEU A 7 3.38 34.08 -0.83
C LEU A 7 3.15 33.76 0.67
N GLN A 8 1.89 33.76 1.13
CA GLN A 8 1.55 33.43 2.51
C GLN A 8 1.86 31.97 2.86
N GLU A 9 1.60 31.04 1.94
CA GLU A 9 1.98 29.63 2.09
C GLU A 9 3.50 29.43 2.06
N ALA A 10 4.23 30.18 1.22
CA ALA A 10 5.69 30.17 1.19
C ALA A 10 6.31 30.73 2.49
N VAL A 11 5.74 31.82 3.03
CA VAL A 11 6.17 32.42 4.31
C VAL A 11 5.84 31.50 5.49
N LYS A 12 4.70 30.79 5.49
CA LYS A 12 4.40 29.75 6.49
C LYS A 12 5.40 28.60 6.48
N LYS A 13 5.94 28.20 5.31
CA LYS A 13 7.00 27.19 5.22
C LYS A 13 8.32 27.67 5.85
N GLU A 14 8.59 28.98 5.86
CA GLU A 14 9.77 29.60 6.48
C GLU A 14 9.62 29.85 8.00
N ILE A 15 8.39 30.07 8.49
CA ILE A 15 8.13 30.26 9.92
C ILE A 15 8.17 28.89 10.61
N TYR A 16 9.34 28.59 11.19
CA TYR A 16 9.50 27.43 12.05
C TYR A 16 8.63 27.58 13.30
N VAL A 17 7.69 26.66 13.48
CA VAL A 17 6.91 26.52 14.72
C VAL A 17 7.44 25.29 15.44
N SER A 18 7.96 25.49 16.65
CA SER A 18 8.40 24.38 17.50
C SER A 18 7.18 23.61 18.01
N GLU A 19 7.19 22.29 17.83
CA GLU A 19 6.18 21.38 18.36
C GLU A 19 6.45 21.01 19.83
N PHE A 20 7.59 21.45 20.38
CA PHE A 20 7.95 21.19 21.76
C PHE A 20 7.09 22.03 22.72
N ASP A 21 6.45 21.36 23.67
CA ASP A 21 5.65 22.03 24.69
C ASP A 21 6.55 22.65 25.77
N PHE A 22 6.93 23.91 25.56
CA PHE A 22 7.66 24.71 26.54
C PHE A 22 6.79 25.09 27.75
N GLY A 23 5.45 25.07 27.62
CA GLY A 23 4.53 25.53 28.67
C GLY A 23 4.42 24.56 29.85
N SER A 24 4.68 23.27 29.65
CA SER A 24 4.72 22.25 30.70
C SER A 24 6.07 22.12 31.41
N ARG A 25 7.04 23.00 31.09
CA ARG A 25 8.42 22.93 31.58
C ARG A 25 8.80 24.23 32.28
N GLU A 26 9.60 24.14 33.33
CA GLU A 26 10.22 25.30 33.98
C GLU A 26 11.48 25.72 33.21
N ILE A 27 11.28 26.34 32.05
CA ILE A 27 12.36 26.89 31.21
C ILE A 27 12.22 28.42 31.18
N GLU A 28 13.32 29.12 31.38
CA GLU A 28 13.37 30.59 31.33
C GLU A 28 13.01 31.12 29.93
N LYS A 29 12.37 32.29 29.86
CA LYS A 29 11.90 32.86 28.59
C LYS A 29 13.03 33.12 27.59
N GLU A 30 14.19 33.56 28.08
CA GLU A 30 15.38 33.82 27.27
C GLU A 30 15.94 32.51 26.67
N ASP A 31 15.92 31.42 27.44
CA ASP A 31 16.32 30.09 26.98
C ASP A 31 15.34 29.53 25.95
N ILE A 32 14.03 29.75 26.11
CA ILE A 32 13.01 29.34 25.13
C ILE A 32 13.29 29.98 23.76
N GLU A 33 13.63 31.26 23.72
CA GLU A 33 13.91 31.96 22.47
C GLU A 33 15.24 31.50 21.83
N PHE A 34 16.27 31.24 22.65
CA PHE A 34 17.51 30.63 22.17
C PHE A 34 17.30 29.22 21.60
N ILE A 35 16.51 28.38 22.26
CA ILE A 35 16.20 27.01 21.83
C ILE A 35 15.46 27.05 20.49
N LYS A 36 14.41 27.85 20.36
CA LYS A 36 13.65 27.99 19.10
C LYS A 36 14.54 28.45 17.94
N ASN A 37 15.41 29.42 18.16
CA ASN A 37 16.38 29.88 17.17
C ASN A 37 17.39 28.77 16.79
N SER A 38 17.80 27.97 17.76
CA SER A 38 18.70 26.83 17.54
C SER A 38 18.03 25.71 16.75
N GLU A 39 16.78 25.38 17.06
CA GLU A 39 15.96 24.42 16.30
C GLU A 39 15.80 24.85 14.83
N GLN A 40 15.54 26.13 14.58
CA GLN A 40 15.45 26.66 13.21
C GLN A 40 16.79 26.52 12.47
N LYS A 41 17.92 26.84 13.12
CA LYS A 41 19.27 26.65 12.53
C LYS A 41 19.56 25.18 12.23
N LEU A 42 19.19 24.28 13.14
CA LEU A 42 19.33 22.83 12.94
C LEU A 42 18.51 22.36 11.75
N ARG A 43 17.23 22.76 11.67
CA ARG A 43 16.34 22.41 10.55
C ARG A 43 16.92 22.86 9.20
N LYS A 44 17.43 24.10 9.11
CA LYS A 44 18.10 24.59 7.89
C LYS A 44 19.32 23.74 7.51
N ARG A 45 20.15 23.36 8.48
CA ARG A 45 21.31 22.48 8.22
C ARG A 45 20.88 21.07 7.77
N PHE A 46 19.83 20.50 8.36
CA PHE A 46 19.29 19.21 7.94
C PHE A 46 18.70 19.24 6.53
N MET A 47 18.06 20.35 6.12
CA MET A 47 17.62 20.54 4.73
C MET A 47 18.83 20.57 3.78
N GLY A 48 19.89 21.31 4.14
CA GLY A 48 21.13 21.33 3.33
C GLY A 48 21.80 19.96 3.19
N ILE A 49 21.73 19.10 4.21
CA ILE A 49 22.19 17.69 4.11
C ILE A 49 21.34 16.92 3.09
N SER A 50 20.02 17.15 3.10
CA SER A 50 19.10 16.48 2.18
C SER A 50 19.33 16.87 0.72
N GLU A 51 19.60 18.15 0.46
CA GLU A 51 20.00 18.68 -0.84
C GLU A 51 21.35 18.11 -1.29
N SER A 52 22.35 18.13 -0.41
CA SER A 52 23.68 17.58 -0.69
C SER A 52 23.60 16.09 -1.07
N LEU A 53 22.78 15.31 -0.37
CA LEU A 53 22.60 13.89 -0.65
C LEU A 53 21.92 13.64 -2.00
N TYR A 54 20.93 14.46 -2.36
CA TYR A 54 20.30 14.43 -3.68
C TYR A 54 21.33 14.71 -4.78
N ASP A 55 22.15 15.76 -4.62
CA ASP A 55 23.18 16.13 -5.58
C ASP A 55 24.25 15.03 -5.72
N ILE A 56 24.69 14.44 -4.61
CA ILE A 56 25.61 13.29 -4.63
C ILE A 56 25.05 12.15 -5.47
N CYS A 57 23.77 11.79 -5.28
CA CYS A 57 23.13 10.71 -6.02
C CYS A 57 23.04 11.02 -7.53
N ILE A 58 22.73 12.27 -7.89
CA ILE A 58 22.65 12.72 -9.29
C ILE A 58 24.04 12.68 -9.94
N ILE A 59 25.05 13.25 -9.29
CA ILE A 59 26.43 13.31 -9.79
C ILE A 59 26.98 11.90 -10.00
N LEU A 60 26.81 11.02 -9.01
CA LEU A 60 27.28 9.63 -9.11
C LEU A 60 26.64 8.88 -10.27
N ASN A 61 25.33 9.03 -10.46
CA ASN A 61 24.64 8.43 -11.60
C ASN A 61 25.17 8.99 -12.93
N GLN A 62 25.34 10.31 -13.05
CA GLN A 62 25.88 10.95 -14.26
C GLN A 62 27.31 10.47 -14.59
N VAL A 63 28.18 10.39 -13.59
CA VAL A 63 29.55 9.89 -13.74
C VAL A 63 29.53 8.41 -14.17
N SER A 64 28.68 7.58 -13.55
CA SER A 64 28.55 6.16 -13.92
C SER A 64 28.18 5.97 -15.40
N LEU A 65 27.33 6.84 -15.94
CA LEU A 65 26.94 6.81 -17.35
C LEU A 65 28.10 7.16 -18.29
N LYS A 66 29.03 8.03 -17.87
CA LYS A 66 30.23 8.37 -18.65
C LYS A 66 31.23 7.21 -18.70
N PHE A 67 31.39 6.50 -17.59
CA PHE A 67 32.26 5.32 -17.50
C PHE A 67 31.65 4.04 -18.11
N LYS A 68 30.38 4.05 -18.54
CA LYS A 68 29.69 2.87 -19.10
C LYS A 68 30.42 2.24 -20.30
N LYS A 69 31.19 3.01 -21.05
CA LYS A 69 31.96 2.52 -22.22
C LYS A 69 33.34 1.96 -21.85
N SER A 70 33.99 2.52 -20.83
CA SER A 70 35.35 2.14 -20.46
C SER A 70 35.40 1.09 -19.36
N GLY A 71 34.38 1.02 -18.49
CA GLY A 71 34.30 0.07 -17.39
C GLY A 71 34.98 0.53 -16.10
N ASP A 72 35.67 1.68 -16.12
CA ASP A 72 36.54 2.14 -15.02
C ASP A 72 35.78 2.84 -13.87
N PHE A 73 34.46 2.71 -13.81
CA PHE A 73 33.67 3.37 -12.76
C PHE A 73 34.08 2.91 -11.36
N MET A 74 34.45 1.63 -11.24
CA MET A 74 34.92 1.03 -9.99
C MET A 74 36.19 1.70 -9.49
N ASP A 75 37.22 1.73 -10.33
CA ASP A 75 38.50 2.35 -10.00
C ASP A 75 38.33 3.84 -9.66
N TRP A 76 37.47 4.55 -10.40
CA TRP A 76 37.19 5.96 -10.12
C TRP A 76 36.54 6.18 -8.76
N TYR A 77 35.49 5.42 -8.39
CA TYR A 77 34.83 5.66 -7.11
C TYR A 77 35.71 5.24 -5.94
N GLU A 78 36.54 4.19 -6.08
CA GLU A 78 37.46 3.73 -5.03
C GLU A 78 38.57 4.77 -4.79
N ALA A 79 39.11 5.37 -5.85
CA ALA A 79 40.06 6.47 -5.75
C ALA A 79 39.50 7.72 -5.03
N ASN A 80 38.17 7.89 -5.02
CA ASN A 80 37.47 8.96 -4.30
C ASN A 80 37.02 8.53 -2.89
N GLY A 81 37.46 7.37 -2.40
CA GLY A 81 37.15 6.88 -1.05
C GLY A 81 35.74 6.32 -0.89
N LEU A 82 35.03 6.05 -2.00
CA LEU A 82 33.72 5.41 -1.97
C LEU A 82 33.85 3.90 -2.00
N THR A 83 32.92 3.22 -1.35
CA THR A 83 32.82 1.75 -1.39
C THR A 83 31.70 1.30 -2.32
N LYS A 84 31.75 0.04 -2.75
CA LYS A 84 30.66 -0.62 -3.48
C LYS A 84 29.31 -0.53 -2.75
N ASP A 85 29.32 -0.58 -1.41
CA ASP A 85 28.11 -0.46 -0.60
C ASP A 85 27.54 0.96 -0.66
N ASN A 86 28.39 1.99 -0.65
CA ASN A 86 27.94 3.37 -0.86
C ASN A 86 27.29 3.53 -2.22
N ILE A 87 27.93 3.03 -3.28
CA ILE A 87 27.38 3.10 -4.65
C ILE A 87 26.04 2.35 -4.75
N SER A 88 25.95 1.17 -4.15
CA SER A 88 24.70 0.37 -4.10
C SER A 88 23.57 1.09 -3.38
N GLU A 89 23.87 1.79 -2.28
CA GLU A 89 22.90 2.62 -1.57
C GLU A 89 22.48 3.85 -2.38
N PHE A 90 23.44 4.63 -2.88
CA PHE A 90 23.17 5.86 -3.62
C PHE A 90 22.37 5.59 -4.89
N ASN A 91 22.64 4.50 -5.61
CA ASN A 91 21.86 4.11 -6.78
C ASN A 91 20.41 3.77 -6.43
N LYS A 92 20.18 3.05 -5.32
CA LYS A 92 18.81 2.75 -4.86
C LYS A 92 18.08 4.04 -4.45
N ARG A 93 18.76 4.92 -3.72
CA ARG A 93 18.19 6.19 -3.28
C ARG A 93 17.90 7.11 -4.47
N PHE A 94 18.75 7.10 -5.49
CA PHE A 94 18.53 7.79 -6.76
C PHE A 94 17.24 7.34 -7.46
N ILE A 95 16.95 6.04 -7.52
CA ILE A 95 15.68 5.52 -8.07
C ILE A 95 14.48 6.16 -7.36
N LEU A 96 14.51 6.22 -6.02
CA LEU A 96 13.44 6.85 -5.25
C LEU A 96 13.31 8.35 -5.56
N PHE A 97 14.43 9.07 -5.70
CA PHE A 97 14.41 10.49 -6.07
C PHE A 97 13.83 10.73 -7.48
N GLN A 98 14.01 9.79 -8.42
CA GLN A 98 13.40 9.90 -9.74
C GLN A 98 11.90 9.65 -9.69
N GLU A 99 11.46 8.67 -8.90
CA GLU A 99 10.04 8.33 -8.77
C GLU A 99 9.25 9.37 -7.96
N PHE A 100 9.86 9.97 -6.93
CA PHE A 100 9.20 10.89 -6.00
C PHE A 100 9.99 12.20 -5.85
N SER A 101 10.15 12.92 -6.96
CA SER A 101 10.98 14.13 -7.05
C SER A 101 10.52 15.29 -6.15
N ASP A 102 9.26 15.28 -5.73
CA ASP A 102 8.63 16.22 -4.81
C ASP A 102 8.86 15.87 -3.32
N LYS A 103 9.36 14.66 -3.03
CA LYS A 103 9.57 14.14 -1.67
C LYS A 103 11.04 14.05 -1.27
N LYS A 104 11.89 14.96 -1.76
CA LYS A 104 13.37 14.91 -1.56
C LYS A 104 13.77 14.80 -0.08
N ASP A 105 13.25 15.67 0.77
CA ASP A 105 13.58 15.68 2.20
C ASP A 105 13.20 14.36 2.88
N PHE A 106 12.06 13.78 2.48
CA PHE A 106 11.61 12.50 2.99
C PHE A 106 12.59 11.39 2.60
N ILE A 107 12.92 11.27 1.32
CA ILE A 107 13.83 10.25 0.80
C ILE A 107 15.24 10.40 1.40
N SER A 108 15.72 11.63 1.55
CA SER A 108 17.01 11.90 2.20
C SER A 108 17.02 11.46 3.66
N SER A 109 15.89 11.57 4.36
CA SER A 109 15.77 11.14 5.75
C SER A 109 15.64 9.61 5.96
N LEU A 110 15.51 8.82 4.89
CA LEU A 110 15.39 7.36 5.00
C LEU A 110 16.71 6.73 5.43
N SER A 111 16.61 5.72 6.29
CA SER A 111 17.75 4.86 6.60
C SER A 111 18.15 4.01 5.39
N THR A 112 19.41 3.58 5.33
CA THR A 112 19.91 2.66 4.30
C THR A 112 19.05 1.39 4.22
N GLN A 113 18.54 0.90 5.36
CA GLN A 113 17.70 -0.28 5.42
C GLN A 113 16.29 -0.02 4.85
N SER A 114 15.71 1.14 5.14
CA SER A 114 14.42 1.57 4.57
C SER A 114 14.52 1.68 3.04
N VAL A 115 15.58 2.31 2.53
CA VAL A 115 15.85 2.41 1.08
C VAL A 115 15.97 1.02 0.45
N LYS A 116 16.69 0.09 1.08
CA LYS A 116 16.82 -1.30 0.62
C LYS A 116 15.48 -2.03 0.55
N PHE A 117 14.58 -1.83 1.52
CA PHE A 117 13.27 -2.46 1.50
C PHE A 117 12.40 -1.89 0.38
N LEU A 118 12.32 -0.57 0.25
CA LEU A 118 11.50 0.10 -0.77
C LEU A 118 11.95 -0.25 -2.19
N THR A 119 13.26 -0.35 -2.42
CA THR A 119 13.85 -0.65 -3.75
C THR A 119 14.05 -2.13 -4.02
N HIS A 120 13.49 -3.00 -3.17
CA HIS A 120 13.54 -4.44 -3.42
C HIS A 120 12.73 -4.79 -4.67
N LYS A 121 13.24 -5.73 -5.49
CA LYS A 121 12.63 -6.16 -6.76
C LYS A 121 11.17 -6.65 -6.67
N ASP A 122 10.74 -7.07 -5.49
CA ASP A 122 9.39 -7.60 -5.23
C ASP A 122 8.41 -6.51 -4.78
N VAL A 123 8.86 -5.26 -4.65
CA VAL A 123 8.03 -4.13 -4.21
C VAL A 123 7.49 -3.39 -5.42
N THR A 124 6.17 -3.31 -5.51
CA THR A 124 5.46 -2.59 -6.57
C THR A 124 5.55 -1.07 -6.35
N ALA A 125 5.35 -0.30 -7.43
CA ALA A 125 5.31 1.16 -7.36
C ALA A 125 4.21 1.64 -6.40
N ASP A 126 2.99 1.08 -6.51
CA ASP A 126 1.85 1.41 -5.63
C ASP A 126 2.16 1.16 -4.14
N ALA A 127 2.91 0.11 -3.82
CA ALA A 127 3.31 -0.17 -2.44
C ALA A 127 4.33 0.85 -1.92
N ARG A 128 5.27 1.30 -2.78
CA ARG A 128 6.19 2.39 -2.42
C ARG A 128 5.45 3.69 -2.21
N GLU A 129 4.55 4.05 -3.11
CA GLU A 129 3.78 5.29 -3.07
C GLU A 129 2.98 5.38 -1.76
N LYS A 130 2.23 4.33 -1.39
CA LYS A 130 1.50 4.28 -0.11
C LYS A 130 2.37 4.50 1.12
N ILE A 131 3.58 3.95 1.12
CA ILE A 131 4.52 4.07 2.25
C ILE A 131 5.13 5.48 2.31
N ILE A 132 5.48 6.04 1.15
CA ILE A 132 6.08 7.37 1.03
C ILE A 132 5.06 8.46 1.35
N ASP A 133 3.84 8.37 0.82
CA ASP A 133 2.76 9.30 1.12
C ASP A 133 2.24 9.16 2.55
N GLY A 134 2.27 7.94 3.10
CA GLY A 134 2.02 7.70 4.53
C GLY A 134 3.12 8.23 5.45
N GLY A 135 4.22 8.77 4.93
CA GLY A 135 5.30 9.35 5.73
C GLY A 135 6.08 8.34 6.57
N ILE A 136 6.07 7.06 6.19
CA ILE A 136 6.59 5.98 7.03
C ILE A 136 8.09 5.79 6.78
N LYS A 137 8.92 6.13 7.77
CA LYS A 137 10.39 6.12 7.65
C LYS A 137 11.07 4.91 8.29
N LYS A 138 10.48 4.33 9.34
CA LYS A 138 11.08 3.26 10.15
C LYS A 138 11.20 1.98 9.35
N ALA A 139 12.40 1.41 9.33
CA ALA A 139 12.70 0.24 8.49
C ALA A 139 11.87 -0.97 8.89
N GLU A 140 11.63 -1.17 10.20
CA GLU A 140 10.82 -2.26 10.76
C GLU A 140 9.37 -2.15 10.29
N THR A 141 8.78 -0.97 10.42
CA THR A 141 7.40 -0.70 9.97
C THR A 141 7.27 -0.84 8.46
N ILE A 142 8.23 -0.32 7.68
CA ILE A 142 8.28 -0.52 6.22
C ILE A 142 8.35 -2.01 5.90
N LYS A 143 9.21 -2.76 6.59
CA LYS A 143 9.35 -4.21 6.41
C LYS A 143 8.04 -4.94 6.74
N GLU A 144 7.33 -4.55 7.78
CA GLU A 144 6.04 -5.13 8.19
C GLU A 144 4.91 -4.77 7.22
N LEU A 145 4.87 -3.55 6.71
CA LEU A 145 3.87 -3.12 5.72
C LEU A 145 4.13 -3.69 4.32
N LEU A 146 5.39 -3.98 4.02
CA LEU A 146 5.80 -4.76 2.85
C LEU A 146 5.77 -6.27 3.11
N ALA A 147 5.63 -6.72 4.37
CA ALA A 147 5.47 -8.12 4.73
C ALA A 147 4.21 -8.75 4.12
N PRO A 148 3.03 -8.10 4.02
CA PRO A 148 1.89 -8.66 3.27
C PRO A 148 2.15 -8.81 1.76
N VAL A 149 3.28 -8.34 1.22
CA VAL A 149 3.77 -8.66 -0.14
C VAL A 149 4.71 -9.89 -0.15
N ARG A 150 5.35 -10.22 0.98
CA ARG A 150 6.23 -11.40 1.13
C ARG A 150 5.57 -12.62 1.78
N ASP A 151 4.65 -12.43 2.72
CA ASP A 151 4.05 -13.49 3.53
C ASP A 151 2.67 -13.94 3.05
N ARG A 152 1.92 -13.11 2.30
CA ARG A 152 0.70 -13.60 1.60
C ARG A 152 1.05 -14.62 0.51
N ILE A 153 2.19 -14.44 -0.16
CA ILE A 153 2.73 -15.39 -1.15
C ILE A 153 3.26 -16.66 -0.48
N ALA A 154 3.86 -16.58 0.71
CA ALA A 154 4.45 -17.74 1.39
C ALA A 154 3.41 -18.65 2.10
N ILE A 155 2.32 -18.08 2.60
CA ILE A 155 1.22 -18.84 3.23
C ILE A 155 0.31 -19.47 2.15
N GLU A 156 0.03 -18.77 1.05
CA GLU A 156 -0.80 -19.33 -0.03
C GLU A 156 -0.04 -20.32 -0.94
N PHE A 157 1.31 -20.26 -1.03
CA PHE A 157 2.07 -21.23 -1.85
C PHE A 157 2.66 -22.43 -1.13
N LYS A 158 2.65 -22.48 0.21
CA LYS A 158 3.06 -23.70 0.91
C LYS A 158 2.02 -24.83 0.86
N GLU A 159 0.80 -24.55 0.42
CA GLU A 159 -0.18 -25.60 0.08
C GLU A 159 -0.35 -25.84 -1.43
N ARG A 160 0.65 -25.56 -2.29
CA ARG A 160 0.73 -26.25 -3.59
C ARG A 160 1.15 -27.70 -3.39
N THR A 161 0.22 -28.49 -2.86
CA THR A 161 0.25 -29.94 -2.91
C THR A 161 0.16 -30.36 -4.39
N LYS A 162 1.30 -30.78 -4.94
CA LYS A 162 1.51 -31.34 -6.29
C LYS A 162 1.51 -30.31 -7.43
N SER A 163 2.66 -30.20 -8.11
CA SER A 163 2.73 -29.62 -9.45
C SER A 163 2.01 -30.54 -10.43
N TYR A 164 0.90 -30.09 -10.99
CA TYR A 164 0.15 -30.82 -12.02
C TYR A 164 0.80 -30.75 -13.42
N VAL A 165 1.86 -29.95 -13.58
CA VAL A 165 2.52 -29.70 -14.87
C VAL A 165 3.92 -30.32 -14.89
N ASN A 166 4.22 -31.08 -15.95
CA ASN A 166 5.55 -31.63 -16.21
C ASN A 166 6.38 -30.68 -17.09
N TYR A 167 7.09 -29.77 -16.44
CA TYR A 167 7.92 -28.77 -17.10
C TYR A 167 9.05 -29.35 -17.97
N LYS A 168 9.53 -30.57 -17.67
CA LYS A 168 10.61 -31.21 -18.45
C LYS A 168 10.20 -31.52 -19.89
N LYS A 169 8.91 -31.78 -20.16
CA LYS A 169 8.42 -32.01 -21.53
C LYS A 169 8.35 -30.71 -22.34
N LEU A 170 7.96 -29.61 -21.70
CA LEU A 170 7.87 -28.30 -22.34
C LEU A 170 9.27 -27.77 -22.73
N GLU A 171 10.27 -27.94 -21.87
CA GLU A 171 11.66 -27.57 -22.18
C GLU A 171 12.26 -28.40 -23.33
N LYS A 172 11.91 -29.68 -23.42
CA LYS A 172 12.30 -30.53 -24.58
C LYS A 172 11.69 -30.03 -25.88
N MET A 173 10.42 -29.61 -25.85
CA MET A 173 9.75 -29.04 -27.02
C MET A 173 10.42 -27.73 -27.47
N LYS A 174 10.72 -26.84 -26.50
CA LYS A 174 11.47 -25.60 -26.75
C LYS A 174 12.84 -25.86 -27.41
N THR A 175 13.57 -26.85 -26.92
CA THR A 175 14.89 -27.23 -27.47
C THR A 175 14.78 -27.86 -28.87
N ARG A 176 13.66 -28.54 -29.18
CA ARG A 176 13.42 -29.11 -30.52
C ARG A 176 13.07 -28.04 -31.56
N ILE A 177 12.29 -27.02 -31.18
CA ILE A 177 11.95 -25.90 -32.06
C ILE A 177 13.23 -25.20 -32.58
N THR A 178 14.28 -25.11 -31.75
CA THR A 178 15.56 -24.49 -32.15
C THR A 178 16.45 -25.36 -33.02
N LYS A 179 16.10 -26.64 -33.23
CA LYS A 179 16.93 -27.65 -33.93
C LYS A 179 16.23 -28.32 -35.10
N VAL A 180 14.95 -28.00 -35.34
CA VAL A 180 14.16 -28.58 -36.42
C VAL A 180 14.53 -27.92 -37.74
N GLU A 181 14.90 -28.74 -38.72
CA GLU A 181 15.22 -28.33 -40.10
C GLU A 181 14.14 -28.78 -41.11
N ASP A 182 13.28 -29.74 -40.72
CA ASP A 182 12.16 -30.23 -41.53
C ASP A 182 10.88 -29.39 -41.33
N GLY A 183 10.32 -28.90 -42.44
CA GLY A 183 9.13 -28.05 -42.43
C GLY A 183 7.85 -28.78 -42.01
N ASN A 184 7.76 -30.09 -42.22
CA ASN A 184 6.61 -30.88 -41.79
C ASN A 184 6.62 -31.10 -40.27
N GLU A 185 7.79 -31.41 -39.68
CA GLU A 185 7.98 -31.48 -38.23
C GLU A 185 7.69 -30.13 -37.54
N LEU A 186 8.12 -29.01 -38.15
CA LEU A 186 7.83 -27.67 -37.61
C LEU A 186 6.33 -27.36 -37.57
N ASN A 187 5.60 -27.70 -38.63
CA ASN A 187 4.15 -27.51 -38.69
C ASN A 187 3.40 -28.41 -37.68
N SER A 188 3.88 -29.63 -37.47
CA SER A 188 3.35 -30.53 -36.44
C SER A 188 3.57 -29.97 -35.03
N LEU A 189 4.78 -29.49 -34.72
CA LEU A 189 5.08 -28.84 -33.44
C LEU A 189 4.24 -27.59 -33.21
N LYS A 190 3.99 -26.81 -34.27
CA LYS A 190 3.11 -25.64 -34.20
C LYS A 190 1.67 -26.03 -33.87
N ALA A 191 1.13 -27.06 -34.52
CA ALA A 191 -0.22 -27.56 -34.24
C ALA A 191 -0.36 -28.05 -32.78
N ASP A 192 0.65 -28.75 -32.26
CA ASP A 192 0.69 -29.18 -30.87
C ASP A 192 0.72 -28.00 -29.88
N ILE A 193 1.50 -26.94 -30.19
CA ILE A 193 1.56 -25.73 -29.38
C ILE A 193 0.21 -25.00 -29.37
N ASP A 194 -0.42 -24.88 -30.54
CA ASP A 194 -1.72 -24.22 -30.67
C ASP A 194 -2.81 -24.99 -29.90
N ALA A 195 -2.81 -26.33 -29.97
CA ALA A 195 -3.71 -27.17 -29.18
C ALA A 195 -3.47 -27.02 -27.66
N LEU A 196 -2.21 -26.94 -27.22
CA LEU A 196 -1.88 -26.68 -25.81
C LEU A 196 -2.35 -25.29 -25.37
N ALA A 197 -2.23 -24.28 -26.21
CA ALA A 197 -2.68 -22.92 -25.90
C ALA A 197 -4.21 -22.87 -25.70
N ILE A 198 -4.98 -23.60 -26.51
CA ILE A 198 -6.43 -23.75 -26.34
C ILE A 198 -6.75 -24.43 -25.01
N CYS A 199 -6.15 -25.59 -24.73
CA CYS A 199 -6.34 -26.29 -23.46
C CYS A 199 -6.02 -25.42 -22.23
N LEU A 200 -4.95 -24.62 -22.28
CA LEU A 200 -4.59 -23.71 -21.20
C LEU A 200 -5.60 -22.57 -21.03
N LYS A 201 -6.18 -22.07 -22.13
CA LYS A 201 -7.23 -21.05 -22.08
C LYS A 201 -8.48 -21.58 -21.41
N ASP A 202 -8.90 -22.80 -21.76
CA ASP A 202 -10.07 -23.45 -21.18
C ASP A 202 -9.87 -23.75 -19.69
N MET A 203 -8.68 -24.25 -19.31
CA MET A 203 -8.32 -24.45 -17.90
C MET A 203 -8.36 -23.15 -17.10
N LYS A 204 -7.86 -22.03 -17.66
CA LYS A 204 -7.94 -20.71 -17.00
C LYS A 204 -9.39 -20.26 -16.79
N GLN A 205 -10.28 -20.52 -17.75
CA GLN A 205 -11.70 -20.20 -17.59
C GLN A 205 -12.38 -21.07 -16.52
N ALA A 206 -12.05 -22.36 -16.47
CA ALA A 206 -12.55 -23.27 -15.44
C ALA A 206 -12.10 -22.85 -14.03
N VAL A 207 -10.84 -22.42 -13.87
CA VAL A 207 -10.32 -21.87 -12.61
C VAL A 207 -11.08 -20.61 -12.21
N LYS A 208 -11.25 -19.64 -13.12
CA LYS A 208 -12.03 -18.41 -12.83
C LYS A 208 -13.47 -18.69 -12.42
N LYS A 209 -14.11 -19.69 -13.04
CA LYS A 209 -15.46 -20.10 -12.65
C LYS A 209 -15.45 -20.68 -11.22
N LYS A 210 -14.46 -21.50 -10.89
CA LYS A 210 -14.29 -22.06 -9.54
C LYS A 210 -13.94 -21.02 -8.49
N GLU A 211 -13.09 -20.04 -8.81
CA GLU A 211 -12.78 -18.90 -7.93
C GLU A 211 -14.06 -18.14 -7.57
N LYS A 212 -14.89 -17.81 -8.56
CA LYS A 212 -16.19 -17.18 -8.32
C LYS A 212 -17.13 -18.03 -7.47
N GLU A 213 -17.25 -19.33 -7.75
CA GLU A 213 -18.02 -20.27 -6.92
C GLU A 213 -17.49 -20.34 -5.48
N TRP A 214 -16.18 -20.16 -5.28
CA TRP A 214 -15.52 -20.17 -3.97
C TRP A 214 -15.68 -18.84 -3.22
N GLU A 215 -15.59 -17.71 -3.92
CA GLU A 215 -15.92 -16.38 -3.42
C GLU A 215 -17.38 -16.34 -2.94
N HIS A 216 -18.32 -16.87 -3.72
CA HIS A 216 -19.74 -16.97 -3.31
C HIS A 216 -19.95 -17.87 -2.08
N LYS A 217 -19.08 -18.86 -1.85
CA LYS A 217 -19.15 -19.78 -0.70
C LYS A 217 -18.49 -19.19 0.56
N ASN A 218 -17.49 -18.32 0.40
CA ASN A 218 -16.72 -17.72 1.49
C ASN A 218 -17.11 -16.25 1.79
N ASN A 219 -18.05 -15.68 1.05
CA ASN A 219 -18.70 -14.39 1.37
C ASN A 219 -19.78 -14.53 2.46
N LEU A 220 -19.64 -15.50 3.37
CA LEU A 220 -20.20 -15.44 4.72
C LEU A 220 -19.01 -15.14 5.63
N THR A 221 -18.63 -13.87 5.74
CA THR A 221 -17.60 -13.46 6.69
C THR A 221 -18.22 -13.36 8.09
N PHE A 222 -17.36 -13.42 9.10
CA PHE A 222 -17.64 -13.49 10.54
C PHE A 222 -18.61 -12.42 11.09
N ASP A 223 -18.93 -11.38 10.30
CA ASP A 223 -19.97 -10.39 10.59
C ASP A 223 -21.38 -10.86 10.22
N ASP A 224 -21.61 -11.65 9.17
CA ASP A 224 -22.96 -11.97 8.71
C ASP A 224 -23.76 -12.86 9.68
N VAL A 225 -23.11 -13.66 10.54
CA VAL A 225 -23.83 -14.50 11.52
C VAL A 225 -24.30 -13.67 12.72
N LYS A 226 -23.46 -12.76 13.24
CA LYS A 226 -23.88 -11.81 14.30
C LYS A 226 -24.87 -10.79 13.77
N PHE A 227 -24.64 -10.32 12.54
CA PHE A 227 -25.45 -9.29 11.89
C PHE A 227 -26.81 -9.84 11.44
N ASN A 228 -26.91 -11.06 10.90
CA ASN A 228 -28.20 -11.70 10.61
C ASN A 228 -28.95 -12.05 11.89
N LYS A 229 -28.25 -12.44 12.97
CA LYS A 229 -28.89 -12.63 14.27
C LYS A 229 -29.49 -11.32 14.78
N LEU A 230 -28.74 -10.22 14.74
CA LEU A 230 -29.21 -8.90 15.14
C LEU A 230 -30.39 -8.41 14.29
N TYR A 231 -30.31 -8.57 12.96
CA TYR A 231 -31.41 -8.25 12.05
C TYR A 231 -32.67 -9.03 12.40
N ASN A 232 -32.55 -10.34 12.65
CA ASN A 232 -33.70 -11.16 13.04
C ASN A 232 -34.25 -10.79 14.42
N ASP A 233 -33.39 -10.45 15.40
CA ASP A 233 -33.82 -10.01 16.73
C ASP A 233 -34.61 -8.69 16.65
N VAL A 234 -34.14 -7.71 15.86
CA VAL A 234 -34.85 -6.44 15.59
C VAL A 234 -36.18 -6.67 14.88
N MET A 235 -36.22 -7.56 13.87
CA MET A 235 -37.45 -7.87 13.14
C MET A 235 -38.49 -8.62 14.01
N ASN A 236 -38.04 -9.46 14.94
CA ASN A 236 -38.92 -10.12 15.91
C ASN A 236 -39.52 -9.12 16.91
N GLU A 237 -38.75 -8.17 17.42
CA GLU A 237 -39.29 -7.10 18.29
C GLU A 237 -40.32 -6.23 17.55
N LEU A 238 -40.09 -5.95 16.26
CA LEU A 238 -41.03 -5.25 15.39
C LEU A 238 -42.37 -5.98 15.26
N GLU A 239 -42.36 -7.31 15.10
CA GLU A 239 -43.59 -8.12 15.06
C GLU A 239 -44.32 -8.13 16.41
N VAL A 240 -43.58 -8.17 17.52
CA VAL A 240 -44.14 -8.04 18.87
C VAL A 240 -44.77 -6.66 19.09
N TYR A 241 -44.15 -5.59 18.58
CA TYR A 241 -44.68 -4.23 18.67
C TYR A 241 -45.96 -4.06 17.84
N LYS A 242 -45.98 -4.61 16.61
CA LYS A 242 -47.17 -4.63 15.74
C LYS A 242 -48.33 -5.41 16.36
N SER A 243 -48.05 -6.53 17.05
CA SER A 243 -49.07 -7.36 17.69
C SER A 243 -49.64 -6.79 18.99
N LYS A 244 -48.93 -5.87 19.67
CA LYS A 244 -49.40 -5.17 20.87
C LYS A 244 -50.37 -4.01 20.59
N GLY A 245 -50.61 -3.65 19.32
CA GLY A 245 -51.64 -2.67 18.96
C GLY A 245 -51.34 -1.24 19.37
N GLU A 246 -50.08 -0.90 19.70
CA GLU A 246 -49.69 0.45 20.13
C GLU A 246 -49.24 1.35 18.94
N GLY A 247 -49.36 0.87 17.70
CA GLY A 247 -49.06 1.64 16.49
C GLY A 247 -50.29 1.97 15.66
N ALA A 248 -51.11 2.93 16.11
CA ALA A 248 -52.02 3.61 15.21
C ALA A 248 -51.20 4.49 14.25
N MET A 249 -51.36 4.25 12.95
CA MET A 249 -50.65 4.90 11.82
C MET A 249 -49.18 4.52 11.63
N VAL A 250 -48.93 3.33 11.07
CA VAL A 250 -47.86 3.20 10.05
C VAL A 250 -48.48 2.43 8.89
N ASP A 251 -48.88 3.19 7.88
CA ASP A 251 -49.25 2.69 6.56
C ASP A 251 -48.12 1.81 6.02
N THR A 252 -48.46 0.84 5.16
CA THR A 252 -47.69 -0.37 4.85
C THR A 252 -46.30 -0.23 4.20
N ASP A 253 -45.69 0.95 4.23
CA ASP A 253 -44.26 1.14 4.01
C ASP A 253 -43.62 1.50 5.35
N ILE A 254 -42.82 0.59 5.92
CA ILE A 254 -41.94 0.94 7.03
C ILE A 254 -40.97 1.97 6.48
N ASP A 255 -41.28 3.25 6.67
CA ASP A 255 -40.35 4.32 6.34
C ASP A 255 -39.23 4.26 7.38
N LEU A 256 -38.22 3.46 7.06
CA LEU A 256 -36.95 3.35 7.77
C LEU A 256 -36.19 4.70 7.84
N LYS A 257 -36.74 5.75 7.22
CA LYS A 257 -36.30 7.15 7.34
C LYS A 257 -37.04 7.92 8.44
N ASN A 258 -38.01 7.33 9.13
CA ASN A 258 -38.64 7.96 10.28
C ASN A 258 -37.63 8.09 11.43
N ASP A 259 -37.37 9.33 11.85
CA ASP A 259 -36.38 9.67 12.88
C ASP A 259 -36.62 8.98 14.21
N TRP A 260 -37.88 8.68 14.56
CA TRP A 260 -38.21 7.96 15.78
C TRP A 260 -37.67 6.52 15.75
N TRP A 261 -37.79 5.84 14.60
CA TRP A 261 -37.26 4.48 14.41
C TRP A 261 -35.73 4.47 14.40
N ARG A 262 -35.11 5.44 13.71
CA ARG A 262 -33.66 5.58 13.68
C ARG A 262 -33.08 5.78 15.07
N SER A 263 -33.73 6.62 15.89
CA SER A 263 -33.33 6.84 17.28
C SER A 263 -33.50 5.57 18.12
N ARG A 264 -34.61 4.85 17.97
CA ARG A 264 -34.87 3.65 18.77
C ARG A 264 -33.93 2.49 18.45
N VAL A 265 -33.61 2.32 17.17
CA VAL A 265 -32.62 1.33 16.73
C VAL A 265 -31.23 1.76 17.17
N TYR A 266 -30.87 3.05 17.08
CA TYR A 266 -29.60 3.55 17.60
C TYR A 266 -29.44 3.31 19.12
N ASP A 267 -30.50 3.53 19.91
CA ASP A 267 -30.49 3.27 21.36
C ASP A 267 -30.29 1.78 21.67
N LEU A 268 -30.95 0.88 20.93
CA LEU A 268 -30.73 -0.57 21.05
C LEU A 268 -29.29 -0.96 20.68
N PHE A 269 -28.70 -0.30 19.68
CA PHE A 269 -27.29 -0.49 19.29
C PHE A 269 -26.31 0.00 20.36
N HIS A 270 -26.63 1.12 21.03
CA HIS A 270 -25.78 1.71 22.07
C HIS A 270 -25.81 0.91 23.37
N ASP A 271 -26.99 0.45 23.78
CA ASP A 271 -27.20 -0.35 25.00
C ASP A 271 -26.56 -1.74 24.93
N MET A 272 -26.28 -2.25 23.72
CA MET A 272 -25.63 -3.55 23.53
C MET A 272 -24.10 -3.51 23.67
N GLU A 273 -23.46 -2.34 23.85
CA GLU A 273 -21.98 -2.14 24.00
C GLU A 273 -21.09 -2.82 22.93
N ILE A 274 -21.65 -3.30 21.81
CA ILE A 274 -20.94 -4.15 20.84
C ILE A 274 -20.52 -3.39 19.56
N PHE A 275 -20.98 -2.15 19.37
CA PHE A 275 -20.76 -1.40 18.12
C PHE A 275 -20.41 0.07 18.35
N ASP A 276 -19.46 0.58 17.55
CA ASP A 276 -19.11 2.00 17.56
C ASP A 276 -19.91 2.80 16.50
N ARG A 277 -19.73 4.12 16.50
CA ARG A 277 -20.46 5.02 15.60
C ARG A 277 -20.19 4.72 14.12
N SER A 278 -19.04 4.13 13.78
CA SER A 278 -18.69 3.75 12.40
C SER A 278 -19.49 2.55 11.91
N ASP A 279 -19.88 1.65 12.81
CA ASP A 279 -20.67 0.47 12.47
C ASP A 279 -22.14 0.81 12.25
N TRP A 280 -22.66 1.84 12.94
CA TRP A 280 -23.98 2.41 12.65
C TRP A 280 -24.07 2.97 11.22
N PHE A 281 -23.05 3.69 10.76
CA PHE A 281 -23.04 4.24 9.39
C PHE A 281 -23.07 3.14 8.32
N LYS A 282 -22.38 2.01 8.55
CA LYS A 282 -22.42 0.85 7.64
C LYS A 282 -23.79 0.18 7.63
N PHE A 283 -24.49 0.15 8.76
CA PHE A 283 -25.87 -0.35 8.84
C PHE A 283 -26.83 0.56 8.07
N GLU A 284 -26.75 1.87 8.28
CA GLU A 284 -27.59 2.87 7.62
C GLU A 284 -27.40 2.84 6.09
N GLU A 285 -26.15 2.76 5.62
CA GLU A 285 -25.82 2.66 4.20
C GLU A 285 -26.38 1.39 3.53
N ARG A 286 -26.43 0.27 4.26
CA ARG A 286 -26.79 -1.04 3.69
C ARG A 286 -28.29 -1.34 3.74
N PHE A 287 -29.04 -0.77 4.68
CA PHE A 287 -30.44 -1.15 4.93
C PHE A 287 -31.44 0.02 5.01
N LEU A 288 -30.99 1.26 5.29
CA LEU A 288 -31.89 2.41 5.46
C LEU A 288 -31.85 3.41 4.28
N ASN A 289 -30.89 3.26 3.36
CA ASN A 289 -30.74 4.01 2.11
C ASN A 289 -31.14 3.18 0.89
#